data_AF-A0A7X7B3Z8-F1
#
_entry.id   AF-A0A7X7B3Z8-F1
#
_cell.length_a   1.000
_cell.length_b   1.000
_cell.length_c   1.000
_cell.angle_alpha   90.00
_cell.angle_beta   90.00
_cell.angle_gamma   90.00
#
_symmetry.space_group_name_H-M   'P 1'
#
loop_
_entity.id
_entity.type
_entity.pdbx_description
1 polymer ?
#
loop_
_entity_poly.entity_id
_entity_poly.type
_entity_poly.pdbx_seq_one_letter_code
_entity_poly.pdbx_strand_id
1 'polypeptide(L)'
;MGSNSLLKFIFTIVILVLVGPPLFIIIGSFIMSLIFVLVILLVLALSLISLPILLFISPSSLALGVPTLALLFFGIAALSLLVFLISLIIKCIGWFGRLVLNIMRRFLG
;
A
#
# COMPACT_ATOMS: atom_id res chain seq x y z
N MET A 1 -1.89 -37.89 29.97
CA MET A 1 -1.60 -37.23 28.68
C MET A 1 -2.26 -35.84 28.50
N GLY A 2 -2.79 -35.19 29.55
CA GLY A 2 -3.46 -33.87 29.43
C GLY A 2 -2.60 -32.64 29.74
N SER A 3 -1.46 -32.79 30.42
CA SER A 3 -0.62 -31.66 30.89
C SER A 3 0.14 -30.96 29.75
N ASN A 4 0.68 -31.73 28.79
CA ASN A 4 1.47 -31.16 27.68
C ASN A 4 0.64 -30.30 26.69
N SER A 5 -0.64 -30.61 26.49
CA SER A 5 -1.51 -29.81 25.61
C SER A 5 -1.89 -28.48 26.24
N LEU A 6 -2.16 -28.46 27.56
CA LEU A 6 -2.43 -27.22 28.30
C LEU A 6 -1.21 -26.31 28.37
N LEU A 7 -0.03 -26.86 28.66
CA LEU A 7 1.22 -26.09 28.67
C LEU A 7 1.54 -25.48 27.30
N LYS A 8 1.37 -26.23 26.20
CA LYS A 8 1.53 -25.70 24.84
C LYS A 8 0.53 -24.58 24.53
N PHE A 9 -0.72 -24.73 24.95
CA PHE A 9 -1.76 -23.73 24.70
C PHE A 9 -1.46 -22.42 25.45
N ILE A 10 -1.10 -22.52 26.73
CA ILE A 10 -0.72 -21.36 27.55
C ILE A 10 0.52 -20.68 26.96
N PHE A 11 1.55 -21.44 26.59
CA PHE A 11 2.77 -20.90 25.99
C PHE A 11 2.49 -20.19 24.65
N THR A 12 1.57 -20.72 23.84
CA THR A 12 1.16 -20.11 22.57
C THR A 12 0.43 -18.79 22.78
N ILE A 13 -0.49 -18.72 23.76
CA ILE A 13 -1.18 -17.47 24.11
C ILE A 13 -0.18 -16.43 24.61
N VAL A 14 0.76 -16.83 25.47
CA VAL A 14 1.79 -15.93 25.99
C VAL A 14 2.65 -15.38 24.85
N ILE A 15 3.10 -16.22 23.92
CA ILE A 15 3.85 -15.77 22.73
C ILE A 15 2.99 -14.85 21.86
N LEU A 16 1.73 -15.18 21.62
CA LEU A 16 0.83 -14.37 20.79
C LEU A 16 0.61 -12.98 21.40
N VAL A 17 0.46 -12.88 22.72
CA VAL A 17 0.28 -11.60 23.42
C VAL A 17 1.59 -10.80 23.47
N LEU A 18 2.75 -11.48 23.55
CA LEU A 18 4.05 -10.80 23.55
C LEU A 18 4.47 -10.32 22.15
N VAL A 19 4.23 -11.13 21.12
CA VAL A 19 4.72 -10.92 19.74
C VAL A 19 3.65 -10.25 18.85
N GLY A 20 2.37 -10.41 19.19
CA GLY A 20 1.25 -9.83 18.45
C GLY A 20 1.33 -8.31 18.32
N PRO A 21 1.35 -7.53 19.42
CA PRO A 21 1.36 -6.07 19.35
C PRO A 21 2.54 -5.51 18.54
N PRO A 22 3.80 -5.98 18.72
CA PRO A 22 4.92 -5.56 17.88
C PRO A 22 4.71 -5.82 16.38
N LEU A 23 4.18 -7.00 16.01
CA LEU A 23 3.90 -7.34 14.61
C LEU A 23 2.84 -6.41 14.02
N PHE A 24 1.77 -6.12 14.76
CA PHE A 24 0.73 -5.19 14.33
C PHE A 24 1.28 -3.77 14.15
N ILE A 25 2.18 -3.31 15.02
CA ILE A 25 2.80 -1.99 14.92
C ILE A 25 3.71 -1.90 13.69
N ILE A 26 4.55 -2.91 13.43
CA ILE A 26 5.45 -2.92 12.28
C ILE A 26 4.65 -2.93 10.96
N ILE A 27 3.64 -3.79 10.87
CA ILE A 27 2.77 -3.88 9.68
C ILE A 27 1.97 -2.58 9.53
N GLY A 28 1.40 -2.06 10.61
CA GLY A 28 0.65 -0.80 10.62
C GLY A 28 1.52 0.38 10.17
N SER A 29 2.75 0.48 10.67
CA SER A 29 3.70 1.51 10.25
C SER A 29 4.07 1.40 8.78
N PHE A 30 4.26 0.19 8.26
CA PHE A 30 4.55 -0.04 6.85
C PHE A 30 3.37 0.39 5.95
N ILE A 31 2.15 0.05 6.36
CA ILE A 31 0.93 0.47 5.66
C ILE A 31 0.79 2.00 5.67
N MET A 32 0.96 2.64 6.83
CA MET A 32 0.87 4.09 6.95
C MET A 32 1.94 4.81 6.11
N SER A 33 3.17 4.27 6.08
CA SER A 33 4.22 4.80 5.20
C SER A 33 3.87 4.67 3.72
N LEU A 34 3.28 3.54 3.29
CA LEU A 34 2.86 3.39 1.89
C LEU A 34 1.70 4.30 1.52
N ILE A 35 0.74 4.50 2.43
CA ILE A 35 -0.36 5.45 2.23
C ILE A 35 0.18 6.87 2.06
N PHE A 36 1.16 7.27 2.86
CA PHE A 36 1.79 8.59 2.73
C PHE A 36 2.45 8.78 1.36
N VAL A 37 3.20 7.77 0.89
CA VAL A 37 3.80 7.77 -0.45
C VAL A 37 2.72 7.86 -1.55
N LEU A 38 1.61 7.13 -1.41
CA LEU A 38 0.49 7.19 -2.35
C LEU A 38 -0.13 8.59 -2.42
N VAL A 39 -0.32 9.26 -1.29
CA VAL A 39 -0.87 10.61 -1.24
C VAL A 39 0.06 11.59 -1.95
N ILE A 40 1.37 11.50 -1.74
CA ILE A 40 2.35 12.33 -2.45
C ILE A 40 2.28 12.07 -3.95
N LEU A 41 2.28 10.80 -4.37
CA LEU A 41 2.20 10.42 -5.79
C LEU A 41 0.91 10.95 -6.44
N LEU A 42 -0.21 10.91 -5.72
CA LEU A 42 -1.50 11.41 -6.17
C LEU A 42 -1.46 12.93 -6.41
N VAL A 43 -0.93 13.69 -5.44
CA VAL A 43 -0.79 15.15 -5.56
C VAL A 43 0.12 15.50 -6.73
N LEU A 44 1.22 14.77 -6.91
CA LEU A 44 2.16 14.97 -8.01
C LEU A 44 1.48 14.68 -9.35
N ALA A 45 0.76 13.57 -9.48
CA ALA A 45 0.01 13.22 -10.69
C ALA A 45 -1.06 14.26 -11.03
N LEU A 46 -1.85 14.72 -10.04
CA LEU A 46 -2.87 15.74 -10.25
C LEU A 46 -2.25 17.09 -10.65
N SER A 47 -1.12 17.48 -10.03
CA SER A 47 -0.42 18.71 -10.40
C SER A 47 0.08 18.67 -11.85
N LEU A 48 0.67 17.55 -12.28
CA LEU A 48 1.17 17.33 -13.63
C LEU A 48 0.06 17.30 -14.69
N ILE A 49 -1.14 16.83 -14.32
CA ILE A 49 -2.31 16.80 -15.22
C ILE A 49 -2.99 18.18 -15.27
N SER A 50 -3.04 18.91 -14.16
CA SER A 50 -3.67 20.23 -14.11
C SER A 50 -2.96 21.28 -14.97
N LEU A 51 -1.63 21.20 -15.09
CA LEU A 51 -0.81 22.14 -15.84
C LEU A 51 -1.14 22.17 -17.36
N PRO A 52 -1.17 21.03 -18.08
CA PRO A 52 -1.57 21.02 -19.48
C PRO A 52 -3.05 21.40 -19.65
N ILE A 53 -3.94 21.04 -18.73
CA ILE A 53 -5.36 21.44 -18.79
C ILE A 53 -5.51 22.97 -18.73
N LEU A 54 -4.78 23.65 -17.83
CA LEU A 54 -4.74 25.11 -17.76
C LEU A 54 -4.19 25.75 -19.04
N LEU A 55 -3.15 25.15 -19.64
CA LEU A 55 -2.55 25.63 -20.87
C LEU A 55 -3.45 25.46 -22.10
N PHE A 56 -4.33 24.44 -22.11
CA PHE A 56 -5.33 24.25 -23.17
C PHE A 56 -6.45 25.30 -23.15
N ILE A 57 -6.71 25.92 -21.99
CA ILE A 57 -7.76 26.94 -21.81
C ILE A 57 -7.24 28.33 -22.19
N SER A 58 -5.92 28.57 -22.17
CA SER A 58 -5.31 29.83 -22.63
C SER A 58 -5.05 29.82 -24.15
N PRO A 59 -5.62 30.73 -24.95
CA PRO A 59 -5.50 30.71 -26.41
C PRO A 59 -4.11 31.12 -26.96
N SER A 60 -3.18 31.55 -26.09
CA SER A 60 -1.86 32.05 -26.47
C SER A 60 -0.76 30.98 -26.58
N SER A 61 -1.05 29.70 -26.29
CA SER A 61 -0.01 28.66 -26.08
C SER A 61 0.15 27.63 -27.21
N LEU A 62 -0.42 27.87 -28.41
CA LEU A 62 -0.41 26.93 -29.56
C LEU A 62 1.00 26.42 -29.97
N ALA A 63 2.08 27.15 -29.64
CA ALA A 63 3.47 26.73 -29.91
C ALA A 63 4.04 25.69 -28.90
N LEU A 64 3.33 25.41 -27.80
CA LEU A 64 3.77 24.51 -26.71
C LEU A 64 3.09 23.13 -26.75
N GLY A 65 2.45 22.75 -27.86
CA GLY A 65 1.68 21.50 -27.96
C GLY A 65 2.48 20.22 -27.66
N VAL A 66 3.77 20.17 -28.00
CA VAL A 66 4.63 19.00 -27.73
C VAL A 66 4.97 18.88 -26.23
N PRO A 67 5.45 19.93 -25.53
CA PRO A 67 5.71 19.82 -24.09
C PRO A 67 4.45 19.62 -23.24
N THR A 68 3.29 20.15 -23.63
CA THR A 68 2.03 19.91 -22.89
C THR A 68 1.54 18.47 -23.02
N LEU A 69 1.64 17.86 -24.20
CA LEU A 69 1.32 16.44 -24.38
C LEU A 69 2.26 15.55 -23.56
N ALA A 70 3.56 15.84 -23.52
CA ALA A 70 4.54 15.10 -22.72
C ALA A 70 4.21 15.14 -21.21
N LEU A 71 3.83 16.31 -20.67
CA LEU A 71 3.38 16.47 -19.29
C LEU A 71 2.12 15.65 -18.98
N LEU A 72 1.17 15.60 -19.92
CA LEU A 72 -0.05 14.81 -19.81
C LEU A 72 0.24 13.31 -19.75
N PHE A 73 1.11 12.80 -20.63
CA PHE A 73 1.55 11.41 -20.58
C PHE A 73 2.32 11.06 -19.30
N PHE A 74 3.12 12.00 -18.79
CA PHE A 74 3.83 11.81 -17.52
C PHE A 74 2.87 11.75 -16.32
N GLY A 75 1.82 12.58 -16.33
CA GLY A 75 0.72 12.50 -15.35
C GLY A 75 -0.03 11.18 -15.39
N ILE A 76 -0.36 10.68 -16.59
CA ILE A 76 -1.00 9.36 -16.77
C ILE A 76 -0.08 8.23 -16.30
N ALA A 77 1.23 8.32 -16.58
CA ALA A 77 2.21 7.36 -16.10
C ALA A 77 2.28 7.34 -14.56
N ALA A 78 2.24 8.51 -13.91
CA ALA A 78 2.20 8.62 -12.45
C ALA A 78 0.91 8.01 -11.86
N LEU A 79 -0.25 8.20 -12.49
CA LEU A 79 -1.50 7.54 -12.10
C LEU A 79 -1.45 6.02 -12.26
N SER A 80 -0.88 5.53 -13.36
CA SER A 80 -0.66 4.09 -13.58
C SER A 80 0.22 3.48 -12.48
N LEU A 81 1.30 4.17 -12.12
CA LEU A 81 2.19 3.77 -11.04
C LEU A 81 1.48 3.76 -9.68
N LEU A 82 0.60 4.73 -9.43
CA LEU A 82 -0.26 4.77 -8.24
C LEU A 82 -1.19 3.56 -8.17
N VAL A 83 -1.89 3.22 -9.27
CA VAL A 83 -2.78 2.05 -9.32
C VAL A 83 -2.00 0.74 -9.11
N PHE A 84 -0.81 0.64 -9.70
CA PHE A 84 0.08 -0.50 -9.50
C PHE A 84 0.49 -0.64 -8.03
N LEU A 85 0.85 0.47 -7.37
CA LEU A 85 1.26 0.48 -5.97
C LEU A 85 0.11 0.10 -5.03
N ILE A 86 -1.12 0.59 -5.30
CA ILE A 86 -2.34 0.18 -4.57
C ILE A 86 -2.59 -1.32 -4.74
N SER A 87 -2.52 -1.84 -5.96
CA SER A 87 -2.67 -3.28 -6.21
C SER A 87 -1.60 -4.11 -5.47
N LEU A 88 -0.37 -3.61 -5.38
CA LEU A 88 0.70 -4.25 -4.62
C LEU A 88 0.37 -4.32 -3.12
N ILE A 89 -0.14 -3.23 -2.54
CA ILE A 89 -0.59 -3.18 -1.14
C ILE A 89 -1.66 -4.22 -0.88
N ILE A 90 -2.71 -4.26 -1.71
CA ILE A 90 -3.84 -5.20 -1.54
C ILE A 90 -3.33 -6.64 -1.60
N LYS A 91 -2.45 -6.96 -2.55
CA LYS A 91 -1.81 -8.27 -2.63
C LYS A 91 -1.00 -8.59 -1.37
N CYS A 92 -0.22 -7.63 -0.87
CA CYS A 92 0.63 -7.81 0.31
C CYS A 92 -0.22 -8.09 1.58
N ILE A 93 -1.29 -7.32 1.80
CA ILE A 93 -2.24 -7.52 2.91
C ILE A 93 -2.89 -8.91 2.80
N GLY A 94 -3.37 -9.28 1.61
CA GLY A 94 -3.96 -10.60 1.38
C GLY A 94 -2.98 -11.77 1.56
N TRP A 95 -1.69 -11.53 1.38
CA TRP A 95 -0.63 -12.51 1.65
C TRP A 95 -0.39 -12.66 3.16
N PHE A 96 -0.31 -11.54 3.89
CA PHE A 96 -0.18 -11.53 5.34
C PHE A 96 -1.35 -12.24 6.05
N GLY A 97 -2.59 -11.98 5.63
CA GLY A 97 -3.76 -12.66 6.19
C GLY A 97 -3.71 -14.18 6.02
N ARG A 98 -3.27 -14.66 4.85
CA ARG A 98 -3.07 -16.10 4.59
C ARG A 98 -1.95 -16.69 5.45
N LEU A 99 -0.88 -15.93 5.67
CA LEU A 99 0.26 -16.35 6.49
C LEU A 99 -0.17 -16.54 7.95
N VAL A 100 -0.93 -15.59 8.49
CA VAL A 100 -1.51 -15.68 9.85
C VAL A 100 -2.47 -16.87 9.96
N LEU A 101 -3.38 -17.05 8.99
CA LEU A 101 -4.32 -18.19 8.98
C LEU A 101 -3.59 -19.54 8.91
N ASN A 102 -2.53 -19.65 8.12
CA ASN A 102 -1.73 -20.87 8.04
C ASN A 102 -0.98 -21.16 9.35
N ILE A 103 -0.47 -20.14 10.03
CA ILE A 103 0.13 -20.28 11.35
C ILE A 103 -0.94 -20.78 12.34
N MET A 104 -2.09 -20.12 12.42
CA MET A 104 -3.18 -20.55 13.31
C MET A 104 -3.61 -22.00 13.06
N ARG A 105 -3.75 -22.41 11.79
CA ARG A 105 -4.07 -23.80 11.42
C ARG A 105 -3.03 -24.82 11.89
N ARG A 106 -1.73 -24.48 11.85
CA ARG A 106 -0.65 -25.36 12.34
C ARG A 106 -0.60 -25.50 13.86
N PHE A 107 -1.22 -24.58 14.60
CA PHE A 107 -1.26 -24.61 16.06
C PHE A 107 -2.57 -25.20 16.61
N LEU A 108 -3.66 -25.17 15.83
CA LEU A 108 -4.99 -25.69 16.23
C LEU A 108 -5.29 -27.12 15.75
N GLY A 109 -4.57 -27.63 14.74
CA GLY A 109 -4.62 -29.03 14.31
C GLY A 109 -3.43 -29.82 14.83
#